data_AF-A0A7M2QWR0-F1
#
_entry.id   AF-A0A7M2QWR0-F1
#
_cell.length_a   1.000
_cell.length_b   1.000
_cell.length_c   1.000
_cell.angle_alpha   90.00
_cell.angle_beta   90.00
_cell.angle_gamma   90.00
#
_symmetry.space_group_name_H-M   'P 1'
#
loop_
_entity.id
_entity.type
_entity.pdbx_description
1 polymer ?
#
loop_
_entity_poly.entity_id
_entity_poly.type
_entity_poly.pdbx_seq_one_letter_code
_entity_poly.pdbx_strand_id
1 'polypeptide(L)'
;MRKRKAFVITIVLVVLVGMCIYINGQNKSLESVKSDKTPSTEKVKKTSLSVKDLFWRVDFSDEDSYITVEKVTSLAEVEISEETQKELLKAFENAKFKELKMVDSNIDLHYDYIIKISVSGYYGLFVDSSNKIIYVDDKEQNYLVVDDNGFFDILEDAVKKKRISLLKLGS
;
A
#
# COMPACT_ATOMS: atom_id res chain seq x y z
N MET A 1 -27.23 -47.09 -19.37
CA MET A 1 -26.84 -45.77 -18.81
C MET A 1 -26.55 -45.74 -17.29
N ARG A 2 -26.77 -46.79 -16.49
CA ARG A 2 -26.51 -46.76 -15.03
C ARG A 2 -25.02 -46.70 -14.63
N LYS A 3 -24.12 -47.34 -15.40
CA LYS A 3 -22.68 -47.42 -15.06
C LYS A 3 -21.93 -46.09 -15.16
N ARG A 4 -22.36 -45.17 -16.05
CA ARG A 4 -21.73 -43.85 -16.22
C ARG A 4 -22.05 -42.88 -15.08
N LYS A 5 -23.23 -42.98 -14.46
CA LYS A 5 -23.62 -42.13 -13.32
C LYS A 5 -22.84 -42.49 -12.05
N ALA A 6 -22.60 -43.78 -11.83
CA ALA A 6 -21.79 -44.23 -10.69
C ALA A 6 -20.34 -43.71 -10.79
N PHE A 7 -19.74 -43.75 -11.98
CA PHE A 7 -18.36 -43.29 -12.19
C PHE A 7 -18.18 -41.79 -11.93
N VAL A 8 -19.16 -40.96 -12.35
CA VAL A 8 -19.15 -39.51 -12.10
C VAL A 8 -19.29 -39.21 -10.61
N ILE A 9 -20.15 -39.94 -9.89
CA ILE A 9 -20.33 -39.77 -8.44
C ILE A 9 -19.02 -40.12 -7.69
N THR A 10 -18.33 -41.18 -8.10
CA THR A 10 -17.04 -41.56 -7.50
C THR A 10 -15.96 -40.49 -7.70
N ILE A 11 -15.87 -39.90 -8.90
CA ILE A 11 -14.88 -38.83 -9.18
C ILE A 11 -15.18 -37.58 -8.33
N VAL A 12 -16.45 -37.18 -8.23
CA VAL A 12 -16.84 -36.01 -7.41
C VAL A 12 -16.53 -36.24 -5.93
N LEU A 13 -16.72 -37.45 -5.41
CA LEU A 13 -16.37 -37.81 -4.04
C LEU A 13 -14.86 -37.73 -3.78
N VAL A 14 -14.02 -38.19 -4.72
CA VAL A 14 -12.55 -38.13 -4.58
C VAL A 14 -12.06 -36.68 -4.59
N VAL A 15 -12.65 -35.81 -5.42
CA VAL A 15 -12.30 -34.38 -5.46
C VAL A 15 -12.71 -33.67 -4.17
N LEU A 16 -13.91 -33.95 -3.64
CA LEU A 16 -14.37 -33.38 -2.38
C LEU A 16 -13.51 -33.83 -1.18
N VAL A 17 -13.16 -35.11 -1.11
CA VAL A 17 -12.28 -35.63 -0.05
C VAL A 17 -10.87 -35.04 -0.18
N GLY A 18 -10.35 -34.87 -1.40
CA GLY A 18 -9.07 -34.21 -1.65
C GLY A 18 -9.06 -32.74 -1.21
N MET A 19 -10.12 -31.98 -1.52
CA MET A 19 -10.26 -30.59 -1.03
C MET A 19 -10.41 -30.51 0.49
N CYS A 20 -11.18 -31.41 1.11
CA CYS A 20 -11.30 -31.45 2.57
C CYS A 20 -9.94 -31.75 3.25
N ILE A 21 -9.15 -32.68 2.71
CA ILE A 21 -7.80 -32.98 3.22
C ILE A 21 -6.84 -31.81 2.98
N TYR A 22 -6.93 -31.13 1.85
CA TYR A 22 -6.09 -29.95 1.55
C TYR A 22 -6.36 -28.79 2.52
N ILE A 23 -7.63 -28.50 2.80
CA ILE A 23 -8.04 -27.47 3.77
C ILE A 23 -7.64 -27.89 5.20
N ASN A 24 -7.82 -29.16 5.58
CA ASN A 24 -7.39 -29.64 6.89
C ASN A 24 -5.85 -29.72 7.03
N GLY A 25 -5.12 -29.89 5.93
CA GLY A 25 -3.65 -29.90 5.90
C GLY A 25 -3.07 -28.50 6.15
N GLN A 26 -3.69 -27.45 5.62
CA GLN A 26 -3.36 -26.06 5.94
C GLN A 26 -3.63 -25.74 7.41
N ASN A 27 -4.72 -26.27 7.99
CA ASN A 27 -5.06 -26.04 9.41
C ASN A 27 -4.16 -26.78 10.39
N LYS A 28 -3.54 -27.92 10.00
CA LYS A 28 -2.63 -28.69 10.88
C LYS A 28 -1.18 -28.18 10.89
N SER A 29 -0.80 -27.28 10.00
CA SER A 29 0.52 -26.62 10.07
C SER A 29 0.60 -25.51 11.13
N LEU A 30 -0.50 -25.23 11.84
CA LEU A 30 -0.64 -24.15 12.82
C LEU A 30 -0.80 -24.63 14.27
N GLU A 31 -0.55 -25.91 14.56
CA GLU A 31 -0.48 -26.44 15.93
C GLU A 31 0.87 -27.15 16.17
N SER A 32 1.91 -26.37 16.47
CA SER A 32 3.00 -26.86 17.32
C SER A 32 3.88 -25.73 17.87
N VAL A 33 3.34 -24.88 18.75
CA VAL A 33 4.16 -24.33 19.84
C VAL A 33 3.33 -24.30 21.12
N LYS A 34 3.82 -25.03 22.12
CA LYS A 34 3.22 -25.18 23.45
C LYS A 34 3.05 -23.83 24.14
N SER A 35 1.90 -23.69 24.80
CA SER A 35 1.59 -22.67 25.79
C SER A 35 2.36 -22.95 27.08
N ASP A 36 3.25 -22.05 27.47
CA ASP A 36 3.59 -21.81 28.88
C ASP A 36 2.99 -20.47 29.29
N LYS A 37 2.19 -20.50 30.36
CA LYS A 37 1.44 -19.38 30.92
C LYS A 37 2.34 -18.50 31.79
N THR A 38 2.45 -17.22 31.45
CA THR A 38 2.86 -16.10 32.34
C THR A 38 2.09 -14.85 31.90
N PRO A 39 1.62 -13.98 32.81
CA PRO A 39 0.31 -13.32 32.69
C PRO A 39 0.28 -12.15 31.72
N SER A 40 -0.96 -11.86 31.29
CA SER A 40 -1.38 -10.77 30.42
C SER A 40 -0.59 -9.46 30.61
N THR A 41 0.12 -9.06 29.57
CA THR A 41 0.23 -7.65 29.20
C THR A 41 -0.03 -7.57 27.71
N GLU A 42 -1.21 -7.06 27.40
CA GLU A 42 -1.60 -6.41 26.15
C GLU A 42 -0.38 -5.90 25.36
N LYS A 43 -0.02 -6.61 24.28
CA LYS A 43 0.77 -6.05 23.18
C LYS A 43 0.10 -6.45 21.90
N VAL A 44 -0.96 -5.72 21.55
CA VAL A 44 -1.28 -5.52 20.13
C VAL A 44 -0.01 -4.98 19.49
N LYS A 45 0.73 -5.84 18.80
CA LYS A 45 1.95 -5.45 18.11
C LYS A 45 1.50 -4.48 17.00
N LYS A 46 1.59 -3.19 17.31
CA LYS A 46 1.40 -2.05 16.41
C LYS A 46 2.54 -2.09 15.38
N THR A 47 2.53 -3.09 14.51
CA THR A 47 3.62 -3.33 13.56
C THR A 47 3.38 -2.38 12.40
N SER A 48 3.96 -1.18 12.50
CA SER A 48 4.02 -0.27 11.37
C SER A 48 5.02 -0.81 10.35
N LEU A 49 4.64 -0.79 9.08
CA LEU A 49 5.46 -1.19 7.95
C LEU A 49 6.35 -0.02 7.52
N SER A 50 7.54 -0.32 7.02
CA SER A 50 8.43 0.62 6.32
C SER A 50 8.22 0.56 4.81
N VAL A 51 8.77 1.52 4.06
CA VAL A 51 8.75 1.48 2.59
C VAL A 51 9.32 0.16 2.04
N LYS A 52 10.38 -0.37 2.65
CA LYS A 52 11.00 -1.65 2.24
C LYS A 52 10.09 -2.86 2.45
N ASP A 53 9.10 -2.75 3.33
CA ASP A 53 8.05 -3.77 3.49
C ASP A 53 6.93 -3.58 2.44
N LEU A 54 6.73 -2.35 1.97
CA LEU A 54 5.72 -2.00 0.97
C LEU A 54 6.16 -2.33 -0.46
N PHE A 55 7.44 -2.17 -0.80
CA PHE A 55 7.92 -2.28 -2.18
C PHE A 55 9.10 -3.25 -2.29
N TRP A 56 9.04 -4.11 -3.30
CA TRP A 56 10.10 -5.06 -3.63
C TRP A 56 11.22 -4.33 -4.38
N ARG A 57 12.44 -4.33 -3.81
CA ARG A 57 13.68 -3.75 -4.39
C ARG A 57 13.68 -2.22 -4.56
N VAL A 58 13.35 -1.51 -3.49
CA VAL A 58 13.58 -0.06 -3.44
C VAL A 58 15.01 0.26 -3.04
N ASP A 59 15.64 1.14 -3.83
CA ASP A 59 16.90 1.78 -3.48
C ASP A 59 16.77 3.28 -3.73
N PHE A 60 16.72 4.05 -2.65
CA PHE A 60 16.62 5.51 -2.68
C PHE A 60 17.97 6.20 -2.88
N SER A 61 19.07 5.43 -2.90
CA SER A 61 20.42 5.97 -3.12
C SER A 61 20.79 6.11 -4.60
N ASP A 62 19.93 5.63 -5.50
CA ASP A 62 20.10 5.78 -6.94
C ASP A 62 20.01 7.26 -7.36
N GLU A 63 21.03 7.75 -8.06
CA GLU A 63 21.13 9.15 -8.48
C GLU A 63 20.02 9.56 -9.44
N ASP A 64 19.48 8.59 -10.19
CA ASP A 64 18.36 8.77 -11.13
C ASP A 64 16.99 8.63 -10.43
N SER A 65 16.95 8.60 -9.10
CA SER A 65 15.69 8.55 -8.35
C SER A 65 14.89 9.83 -8.50
N TYR A 66 13.63 9.71 -8.87
CA TYR A 66 12.73 10.86 -9.00
C TYR A 66 11.31 10.53 -8.58
N ILE A 67 10.55 11.59 -8.31
CA ILE A 67 9.12 11.53 -7.99
C ILE A 67 8.38 12.53 -8.87
N THR A 68 7.27 12.11 -9.46
CA THR A 68 6.33 13.03 -10.13
C THR A 68 4.97 12.95 -9.46
N VAL A 69 4.23 14.06 -9.58
CA VAL A 69 2.93 14.25 -8.94
C VAL A 69 1.96 14.74 -9.99
N GLU A 70 0.82 14.08 -10.13
CA GLU A 70 -0.28 14.47 -11.01
C GLU A 70 -1.54 14.69 -10.17
N LYS A 71 -2.39 15.64 -10.57
CA LYS A 71 -3.71 15.79 -9.94
C LYS A 71 -4.70 14.79 -10.52
N VAL A 72 -5.42 14.04 -9.69
CA VAL A 72 -6.40 13.03 -10.16
C VAL A 72 -7.48 13.66 -11.04
N THR A 73 -7.97 14.86 -10.69
CA THR A 73 -9.08 15.51 -11.39
C THR A 73 -8.76 15.96 -12.81
N SER A 74 -7.50 16.31 -13.09
CA SER A 74 -7.10 16.87 -14.39
C SER A 74 -5.99 16.09 -15.10
N LEU A 75 -5.39 15.10 -14.41
CA LEU A 75 -4.18 14.38 -14.83
C LEU A 75 -3.02 15.31 -15.21
N ALA A 76 -3.05 16.54 -14.71
CA ALA A 76 -2.03 17.53 -15.01
C ALA A 76 -0.86 17.32 -14.05
N GLU A 77 0.34 17.27 -14.60
CA GLU A 77 1.57 17.16 -13.82
C GLU A 77 1.80 18.45 -13.01
N VAL A 78 2.09 18.26 -11.73
CA VAL A 78 2.54 19.29 -10.82
C VAL A 78 4.05 19.39 -11.01
N GLU A 79 4.46 20.51 -11.61
CA GLU A 79 5.87 20.84 -11.73
C GLU A 79 6.44 21.10 -10.34
N ILE A 80 7.40 20.27 -9.96
CA ILE A 80 8.09 20.30 -8.67
C ILE A 80 9.58 20.37 -8.92
N SER A 81 10.27 21.24 -8.18
CA SER A 81 11.71 21.41 -8.32
C SER A 81 12.46 20.13 -7.95
N GLU A 82 13.66 19.92 -8.49
CA GLU A 82 14.50 18.77 -8.14
C GLU A 82 14.80 18.70 -6.63
N GLU A 83 14.97 19.86 -5.98
CA GLU A 83 15.16 19.95 -4.52
C GLU A 83 13.94 19.38 -3.78
N THR A 84 12.74 19.82 -4.17
CA THR A 84 11.49 19.32 -3.59
C THR A 84 11.25 17.84 -3.89
N GLN A 85 11.65 17.35 -5.07
CA GLN A 85 11.59 15.92 -5.41
C GLN A 85 12.45 15.08 -4.45
N LYS A 86 13.68 15.54 -4.16
CA LYS A 86 14.59 14.88 -3.22
C LYS A 86 14.06 14.90 -1.79
N GLU A 87 13.47 16.03 -1.35
CA GLU A 87 12.82 16.13 -0.04
C GLU A 87 11.63 15.16 0.08
N LEU A 88 10.78 15.08 -0.94
CA LEU A 88 9.65 14.15 -0.99
C LEU A 88 10.12 12.69 -0.94
N LEU A 89 11.12 12.32 -1.74
CA LEU A 89 11.68 10.95 -1.74
C LEU A 89 12.23 10.58 -0.37
N LYS A 90 12.98 11.48 0.25
CA LYS A 90 13.56 11.25 1.58
C LYS A 90 12.49 11.15 2.67
N ALA A 91 11.48 12.00 2.63
CA ALA A 91 10.35 11.92 3.56
C ALA A 91 9.60 10.59 3.38
N PHE A 92 9.35 10.20 2.12
CA PHE A 92 8.71 8.94 1.78
C PHE A 92 9.51 7.73 2.29
N GLU A 93 10.82 7.67 2.02
CA GLU A 93 11.72 6.58 2.46
C GLU A 93 11.60 6.31 3.97
N ASN A 94 11.50 7.38 4.76
CA ASN A 94 11.47 7.31 6.22
C ASN A 94 10.07 7.04 6.77
N ALA A 95 9.03 7.19 5.96
CA ALA A 95 7.65 7.05 6.38
C ALA A 95 7.29 5.65 6.87
N LYS A 96 6.26 5.59 7.72
CA LYS A 96 5.70 4.37 8.29
C LYS A 96 4.23 4.23 7.95
N PHE A 97 3.83 2.99 7.71
CA PHE A 97 2.54 2.64 7.15
C PHE A 97 1.81 1.64 8.03
N LYS A 98 0.49 1.68 7.99
CA LYS A 98 -0.37 0.61 8.50
C LYS A 98 -1.34 0.21 7.42
N GLU A 99 -1.47 -1.08 7.19
CA GLU A 99 -2.48 -1.61 6.30
C GLU A 99 -3.88 -1.17 6.76
N LEU A 100 -4.66 -0.65 5.83
CA LEU A 100 -6.04 -0.23 6.05
C LEU A 100 -6.98 -1.27 5.43
N LYS A 101 -7.70 -1.99 6.28
CA LYS A 101 -8.73 -2.94 5.83
C LYS A 101 -10.02 -2.18 5.55
N MET A 102 -10.41 -2.13 4.28
CA MET A 102 -11.59 -1.41 3.81
C MET A 102 -12.89 -1.81 4.52
N VAL A 103 -13.01 -3.07 4.92
CA VAL A 103 -14.19 -3.62 5.62
C VAL A 103 -14.36 -3.02 7.03
N ASP A 104 -13.27 -2.52 7.63
CA ASP A 104 -13.25 -2.01 9.00
C ASP A 104 -13.29 -0.47 9.06
N SER A 105 -13.21 0.22 7.92
CA SER A 105 -13.07 1.67 7.85
C SER A 105 -14.29 2.33 7.22
N ASN A 106 -15.03 3.13 8.00
CA ASN A 106 -16.05 4.09 7.52
C ASN A 106 -15.41 5.31 6.81
N ILE A 107 -14.27 5.10 6.14
CA ILE A 107 -13.49 6.16 5.50
C ILE A 107 -13.96 6.28 4.06
N ASP A 108 -14.43 7.47 3.69
CA ASP A 108 -14.66 7.82 2.29
C ASP A 108 -13.31 8.20 1.68
N LEU A 109 -12.90 7.49 0.63
CA LEU A 109 -11.60 7.68 -0.01
C LEU A 109 -11.72 8.74 -1.10
N HIS A 110 -10.89 9.76 -1.01
CA HIS A 110 -10.82 10.83 -1.99
C HIS A 110 -9.37 11.04 -2.43
N TYR A 111 -8.98 10.37 -3.50
CA TYR A 111 -7.63 10.53 -4.03
C TYR A 111 -7.49 11.88 -4.74
N ASP A 112 -6.60 12.71 -4.20
CA ASP A 112 -6.27 14.03 -4.72
C ASP A 112 -5.17 13.95 -5.78
N TYR A 113 -4.20 13.05 -5.59
CA TYR A 113 -2.99 12.96 -6.39
C TYR A 113 -2.67 11.53 -6.84
N ILE A 114 -2.03 11.45 -8.01
CA ILE A 114 -1.31 10.27 -8.47
C ILE A 114 0.18 10.59 -8.32
N ILE A 115 0.91 9.75 -7.62
CA ILE A 115 2.35 9.89 -7.42
C ILE A 115 3.05 8.73 -8.10
N LYS A 116 4.08 9.05 -8.87
CA LYS A 116 4.93 8.07 -9.54
C LYS A 116 6.32 8.18 -8.95
N ILE A 117 6.84 7.08 -8.42
CA ILE A 117 8.15 7.01 -7.77
C ILE A 117 9.04 6.10 -8.60
N SER A 118 10.18 6.62 -9.03
CA SER A 118 11.24 5.86 -9.70
C SER A 118 12.42 5.71 -8.74
N VAL A 119 12.65 4.52 -8.18
CA VAL A 119 13.73 4.19 -7.23
C VAL A 119 14.23 2.76 -7.47
N SER A 120 15.15 2.57 -8.42
CA SER A 120 15.56 1.26 -8.97
C SER A 120 14.40 0.39 -9.53
N GLY A 121 13.22 0.96 -9.65
CA GLY A 121 11.95 0.39 -10.09
C GLY A 121 10.91 1.50 -10.21
N TYR A 122 9.72 1.22 -10.74
CA TYR A 122 8.68 2.22 -10.95
C TYR A 122 7.41 1.84 -10.18
N TYR A 123 6.91 2.77 -9.35
CA TYR A 123 5.76 2.55 -8.49
C TYR A 123 4.73 3.67 -8.64
N GLY A 124 3.48 3.30 -8.87
CA GLY A 124 2.33 4.20 -8.89
C GLY A 124 1.57 4.17 -7.56
N LEU A 125 1.24 5.35 -7.05
CA LEU A 125 0.48 5.54 -5.82
C LEU A 125 -0.70 6.47 -6.08
N PHE A 126 -1.86 6.15 -5.50
CA PHE A 126 -2.96 7.11 -5.40
C PHE A 126 -2.99 7.64 -3.97
N VAL A 127 -3.11 8.96 -3.81
CA VAL A 127 -2.92 9.64 -2.53
C VAL A 127 -4.17 10.42 -2.17
N ASP A 128 -4.73 10.08 -1.02
CA ASP A 128 -5.72 10.89 -0.32
C ASP A 128 -4.95 11.71 0.72
N SER A 129 -4.73 12.98 0.41
CA SER A 129 -3.89 13.87 1.22
C SER A 129 -4.59 14.31 2.50
N SER A 130 -5.92 14.37 2.49
CA SER A 130 -6.72 14.78 3.65
C SER A 130 -6.71 13.71 4.74
N ASN A 131 -6.80 12.44 4.34
CA ASN A 131 -6.80 11.30 5.26
C ASN A 131 -5.40 10.70 5.49
N LYS A 132 -4.38 11.21 4.79
CA LYS A 132 -3.00 10.68 4.78
C LYS A 132 -2.95 9.18 4.41
N ILE A 133 -3.70 8.80 3.38
CA ILE A 133 -3.80 7.43 2.88
C ILE A 133 -3.09 7.34 1.53
N ILE A 134 -2.35 6.25 1.34
CA ILE A 134 -1.84 5.86 0.03
C ILE A 134 -2.45 4.52 -0.39
N TYR A 135 -2.84 4.41 -1.64
CA TYR A 135 -3.13 3.15 -2.30
C TYR A 135 -1.92 2.79 -3.15
N VAL A 136 -1.37 1.59 -2.91
CA VAL A 136 -0.25 1.04 -3.67
C VAL A 136 -0.82 0.13 -4.75
N ASP A 137 -0.69 0.55 -6.01
CA ASP A 137 -1.32 -0.13 -7.15
C ASP A 137 -0.86 -1.59 -7.29
N ASP A 138 0.46 -1.81 -7.19
CA ASP A 138 1.09 -3.12 -7.35
C ASP A 138 0.65 -4.16 -6.27
N LYS A 139 0.10 -3.68 -5.16
CA LYS A 139 -0.41 -4.51 -4.05
C LYS A 139 -1.93 -4.50 -3.95
N GLU A 140 -2.61 -3.68 -4.74
CA GLU A 140 -4.04 -3.42 -4.64
C GLU A 140 -4.51 -3.10 -3.20
N GLN A 141 -3.67 -2.39 -2.44
CA GLN A 141 -3.85 -2.24 -0.99
C GLN A 141 -3.70 -0.79 -0.52
N ASN A 142 -4.60 -0.41 0.39
CA ASN A 142 -4.58 0.88 1.07
C ASN A 142 -3.75 0.83 2.35
N TYR A 143 -3.03 1.91 2.61
CA TYR A 143 -2.22 2.11 3.78
C TYR A 143 -2.44 3.50 4.37
N LEU A 144 -2.68 3.55 5.68
CA LEU A 144 -2.60 4.78 6.45
C LEU A 144 -1.13 5.10 6.71
N VAL A 145 -0.70 6.32 6.39
CA VAL A 145 0.63 6.80 6.75
C VAL A 145 0.58 7.34 8.18
N VAL A 146 1.24 6.65 9.11
CA VAL A 146 1.15 6.93 10.55
C VAL A 146 2.33 7.72 11.11
N ASP A 147 3.41 7.78 10.34
CA ASP A 147 4.56 8.64 10.56
C ASP A 147 5.04 9.02 9.16
N ASP A 148 4.62 10.19 8.68
CA ASP A 148 4.81 10.61 7.30
C ASP A 148 6.13 11.37 7.10
N ASN A 149 6.88 11.65 8.17
CA ASN A 149 8.14 12.39 8.12
C ASN A 149 8.04 13.71 7.31
N GLY A 150 6.88 14.38 7.38
CA GLY A 150 6.61 15.62 6.64
C GLY A 150 6.24 15.44 5.16
N PHE A 151 6.10 14.21 4.67
CA PHE A 151 5.78 13.91 3.27
C PHE A 151 4.54 14.68 2.77
N PHE A 152 3.44 14.65 3.52
CA PHE A 152 2.21 15.34 3.10
C PHE A 152 2.34 16.87 3.14
N ASP A 153 3.09 17.40 4.10
CA ASP A 153 3.31 18.84 4.21
C ASP A 153 4.15 19.35 3.03
N ILE A 154 5.23 18.65 2.68
CA ILE A 154 6.08 18.95 1.52
C ILE A 154 5.24 18.85 0.22
N LEU A 155 4.42 17.81 0.09
CA LEU A 155 3.55 17.62 -1.06
C LEU A 155 2.55 18.78 -1.21
N GLU A 156 1.90 19.16 -0.13
CA GLU A 156 0.92 20.24 -0.13
C GLU A 156 1.57 21.60 -0.48
N ASP A 157 2.74 21.87 0.10
CA ASP A 157 3.50 23.09 -0.18
C ASP A 157 3.99 23.16 -1.63
N ALA A 158 4.45 22.03 -2.19
CA ALA A 158 4.86 21.93 -3.58
C ALA A 158 3.71 22.31 -4.53
N VAL A 159 2.50 21.81 -4.25
CA VAL A 159 1.31 22.09 -5.05
C VAL A 159 0.82 23.54 -4.85
N LYS A 160 0.90 24.09 -3.63
CA LYS A 160 0.48 25.46 -3.31
C LYS A 160 1.41 26.52 -3.91
N LYS A 161 2.73 26.37 -3.83
CA LYS A 161 3.72 27.33 -4.36
C LYS A 161 3.47 27.62 -5.86
N LYS A 162 3.11 26.60 -6.65
CA LYS A 162 2.79 26.78 -8.07
C LYS A 162 1.52 27.61 -8.31
N ARG A 163 0.51 27.48 -7.44
CA ARG A 163 -0.72 28.30 -7.56
C ARG A 163 -0.42 29.79 -7.40
N ILE A 164 0.54 30.13 -6.54
CA ILE A 164 0.95 31.52 -6.30
C ILE A 164 1.84 32.05 -7.43
N SER A 165 2.75 31.24 -7.98
CA SER A 165 3.62 31.67 -9.09
C SER A 165 2.81 31.95 -10.37
N LEU A 166 1.79 31.13 -10.68
CA LEU A 166 0.90 31.35 -11.82
C LEU A 166 0.04 32.61 -11.68
N LEU A 167 -0.42 32.93 -10.47
CA LEU A 167 -1.20 34.15 -10.22
C LEU A 167 -0.37 35.44 -10.36
N LYS A 168 0.94 35.39 -10.11
CA LYS A 168 1.84 36.54 -10.25
C LYS A 168 2.29 36.82 -11.69
N LEU A 169 2.20 35.84 -12.60
CA LEU A 169 2.58 35.99 -14.02
C LEU A 169 1.41 36.47 -14.89
N GLY A 170 0.19 36.50 -14.35
CA GLY A 170 -1.03 36.93 -15.04
C GLY A 170 -1.58 38.31 -14.63
N SER A 171 -0.85 39.07 -13.80
CA SER A 171 -1.18 40.45 -13.40
C SER A 171 -0.25 41.45 -14.04
#